data_AF-A0A085W3N8-F1
#
_entry.id   AF-A0A085W3N8-F1
#
_cell.length_a   1.000
_cell.length_b   1.000
_cell.length_c   1.000
_cell.angle_alpha   90.00
_cell.angle_beta   90.00
_cell.angle_gamma   90.00
#
_symmetry.space_group_name_H-M   'P 1'
#
loop_
_entity.id
_entity.type
_entity.pdbx_description
1 polymer ?
#
loop_
_entity_poly.entity_id
_entity_poly.type
_entity_poly.pdbx_seq_one_letter_code
_entity_poly.pdbx_strand_id
1 'polypeptide(L)'
;MLFRSILLMSVTAPGGLFVKRTFSRKTVVLALAVLALALGAAGVWVPTEQELPAVDSSRAEPGNSLVPLETSVPARKSYPMQATTRLASGLARSPASLVQTASFSGMDGPRSVPENASAPRESVPSSGVSLPSTSLDSAADGLPSSGLRCSRAGGGFQCGTCQKDSDCPAGRGCVANRETRRFECLDSECEEDGHCFPGLVCRRVSRWDSSSVIRRCVPMGLRREGETCDTQFVSAAGACQEGLLCHRGRCSIPCRLEDEASCPEGHSCEASDDGAACFPDCRALGCPGGQRCKSVGGQEYQCLKEVQGECPETPCAEGERCNMRVVHGRGVFWCARLCDPLRAESCAANEICGIGGGAVNTCYRRCDPMDPDSCGEGSTCTTSAEDMSRWGCIPHGSSGL
;
A
#
# COMPACT_ATOMS: atom_id res chain seq x y z
N MET A 1 38.36 20.81 10.32
CA MET A 1 37.98 19.68 11.19
C MET A 1 38.00 18.41 10.35
N LEU A 2 38.96 17.53 10.58
CA LEU A 2 39.16 16.28 9.82
C LEU A 2 38.23 15.19 10.37
N PHE A 3 37.28 14.73 9.56
CA PHE A 3 36.40 13.61 9.89
C PHE A 3 37.21 12.30 9.95
N ARG A 4 37.28 11.68 11.14
CA ARG A 4 37.76 10.30 11.32
C ARG A 4 36.58 9.35 11.13
N SER A 5 36.45 8.74 9.96
CA SER A 5 35.56 7.59 9.75
C SER A 5 36.21 6.33 10.32
N ILE A 6 35.61 5.75 11.35
CA ILE A 6 36.00 4.47 11.94
C ILE A 6 35.09 3.40 11.34
N LEU A 7 35.67 2.44 10.61
CA LEU A 7 34.96 1.29 10.08
C LEU A 7 35.10 0.15 11.09
N LEU A 8 33.98 -0.35 11.65
CA LEU A 8 33.95 -1.52 12.51
C LEU A 8 33.52 -2.72 11.67
N MET A 9 34.40 -3.72 11.52
CA MET A 9 34.05 -5.02 10.95
C MET A 9 34.02 -6.07 12.05
N SER A 10 32.93 -6.84 12.09
CA SER A 10 32.72 -7.94 13.03
C SER A 10 32.98 -9.24 12.29
N VAL A 11 33.96 -10.02 12.74
CA VAL A 11 34.21 -11.37 12.22
C VAL A 11 33.85 -12.35 13.33
N THR A 12 32.84 -13.19 13.09
CA THR A 12 32.41 -14.26 13.98
C THR A 12 33.24 -15.51 13.71
N ALA A 13 34.10 -15.88 14.66
CA ALA A 13 34.73 -17.19 14.68
C ALA A 13 33.80 -18.22 15.35
N PRO A 14 33.80 -19.50 14.91
CA PRO A 14 33.05 -20.56 15.58
C PRO A 14 33.71 -20.82 16.94
N GLY A 15 33.08 -20.32 18.02
CA GLY A 15 33.63 -20.41 19.38
C GLY A 15 33.27 -19.28 20.35
N GLY A 16 32.40 -18.33 19.99
CA GLY A 16 31.69 -17.48 20.97
C GLY A 16 32.52 -16.47 21.76
N LEU A 17 33.73 -16.12 21.34
CA LEU A 17 34.55 -15.06 21.97
C LEU A 17 34.56 -13.80 21.09
N PHE A 18 33.80 -12.79 21.50
CA PHE A 18 33.79 -11.46 20.86
C PHE A 18 35.03 -10.68 21.25
N VAL A 19 35.98 -10.54 20.33
CA VAL A 19 37.14 -9.65 20.49
C VAL A 19 36.96 -8.42 19.61
N LYS A 20 36.61 -7.28 20.21
CA LYS A 20 36.61 -5.98 19.51
C LYS A 20 38.06 -5.55 19.26
N ARG A 21 38.51 -5.60 18.01
CA ARG A 21 39.79 -5.00 17.57
C ARG A 21 39.54 -3.82 16.67
N THR A 22 40.14 -2.68 17.01
CA THR A 22 40.18 -1.48 16.16
C THR A 22 41.35 -1.60 15.18
N PHE A 23 41.04 -1.70 13.89
CA PHE A 23 42.06 -1.75 12.85
C PHE A 23 42.32 -0.35 12.27
N SER A 24 43.59 -0.03 12.06
CA SER A 24 43.99 1.19 11.36
C SER A 24 43.62 1.09 9.87
N ARG A 25 43.27 2.22 9.25
CA ARG A 25 42.85 2.32 7.84
C ARG A 25 43.87 1.68 6.88
N LYS A 26 45.17 1.73 7.20
CA LYS A 26 46.23 1.10 6.40
C LYS A 26 46.16 -0.42 6.42
N THR A 27 45.75 -1.03 7.53
CA THR A 27 45.65 -2.48 7.68
C THR A 27 44.46 -3.06 6.91
N VAL A 28 43.34 -2.32 6.86
CA VAL A 28 42.14 -2.72 6.09
C VAL A 28 42.41 -2.70 4.59
N VAL A 29 43.11 -1.67 4.08
CA VAL A 29 43.46 -1.58 2.65
C VAL A 29 44.42 -2.71 2.25
N LEU A 30 45.37 -3.06 3.11
CA LEU A 30 46.29 -4.17 2.84
C LEU A 30 45.56 -5.52 2.82
N ALA A 31 44.61 -5.74 3.74
CA ALA A 31 43.83 -6.98 3.81
C ALA A 31 42.93 -7.16 2.57
N LEU A 32 42.29 -6.08 2.09
CA LEU A 32 41.48 -6.12 0.87
C LEU A 32 42.31 -6.37 -0.39
N ALA A 33 43.52 -5.80 -0.47
CA ALA A 33 44.43 -6.05 -1.60
C ALA A 33 44.89 -7.52 -1.65
N VAL A 34 45.16 -8.13 -0.49
CA VAL A 34 45.54 -9.56 -0.41
C VAL A 34 44.34 -10.45 -0.76
N LEU A 35 43.12 -10.11 -0.35
CA LEU A 35 41.92 -10.86 -0.71
C LEU A 35 41.61 -10.81 -2.22
N ALA A 36 41.82 -9.65 -2.85
CA ALA A 36 41.66 -9.48 -4.29
C ALA A 36 42.68 -10.31 -5.10
N LEU A 37 43.93 -10.41 -4.61
CA LEU A 37 44.95 -11.26 -5.22
C LEU A 37 44.67 -12.76 -5.03
N ALA A 38 44.07 -13.17 -3.91
CA ALA A 38 43.69 -14.56 -3.68
C ALA A 38 42.51 -15.01 -4.55
N LEU A 39 41.55 -14.12 -4.82
CA LEU A 39 40.39 -14.43 -5.67
C LEU A 39 40.73 -14.42 -7.17
N GLY A 40 41.78 -13.73 -7.60
CA GLY A 40 42.24 -13.73 -9.00
C GLY A 40 42.93 -15.03 -9.46
N ALA A 41 43.23 -15.96 -8.55
CA ALA A 41 43.92 -17.21 -8.87
C ALA A 41 42.97 -18.42 -9.09
N ALA A 42 41.67 -18.26 -8.84
CA ALA A 42 40.67 -19.27 -9.17
C ALA A 42 40.22 -19.09 -10.62
N GLY A 43 40.86 -19.82 -11.53
CA GLY A 43 40.55 -19.82 -12.95
C GLY A 43 39.07 -20.09 -13.21
N VAL A 44 38.42 -19.15 -13.89
CA VAL A 44 37.06 -19.27 -14.41
C VAL A 44 37.05 -20.38 -15.46
N TRP A 45 36.48 -21.52 -15.11
CA TRP A 45 36.09 -22.56 -16.06
C TRP A 45 34.90 -22.03 -16.85
N VAL A 46 35.11 -21.76 -18.15
CA VAL A 46 34.05 -21.45 -19.11
C VAL A 46 33.56 -22.78 -19.69
N PRO A 47 32.32 -23.23 -19.43
CA PRO A 47 31.77 -24.37 -20.15
C PRO A 47 31.47 -23.99 -21.60
N THR A 48 31.97 -24.81 -22.50
CA THR A 48 31.78 -24.82 -23.95
C THR A 48 30.30 -24.86 -24.34
N GLU A 49 29.95 -24.04 -25.33
CA GLU A 49 28.66 -23.99 -26.03
C GLU A 49 28.23 -25.36 -26.56
N GLN A 50 26.96 -25.70 -26.33
CA GLN A 50 26.30 -26.85 -26.92
C GLN A 50 25.44 -26.33 -28.09
N GLU A 51 25.82 -26.71 -29.32
CA GLU A 51 25.06 -26.48 -30.56
C GLU A 51 23.64 -27.07 -30.45
N LEU A 52 22.63 -26.23 -30.69
CA LEU A 52 21.26 -26.66 -30.98
C LEU A 52 20.96 -26.48 -32.47
N PRO A 53 20.27 -27.45 -33.11
CA PRO A 53 20.06 -27.45 -34.55
C PRO A 53 19.01 -26.40 -34.99
N ALA A 54 19.30 -25.81 -36.14
CA ALA A 54 18.42 -24.90 -36.86
C ALA A 54 17.06 -25.53 -37.17
N VAL A 55 15.98 -24.85 -36.76
CA VAL A 55 14.62 -25.11 -37.23
C VAL A 55 14.33 -24.13 -38.37
N ASP A 56 14.20 -24.71 -39.55
CA ASP A 56 13.75 -24.08 -40.79
C ASP A 56 12.25 -23.77 -40.68
N SER A 57 11.89 -22.48 -40.73
CA SER A 57 10.50 -22.02 -40.72
C SER A 57 10.24 -21.20 -41.97
N SER A 58 10.08 -21.92 -43.07
CA SER A 58 9.68 -21.38 -44.36
C SER A 58 8.16 -21.22 -44.46
N ARG A 59 7.74 -20.02 -44.89
CA ARG A 59 6.62 -19.77 -45.85
C ARG A 59 5.18 -19.63 -45.31
N ALA A 60 4.68 -18.39 -45.28
CA ALA A 60 3.41 -17.98 -45.89
C ALA A 60 3.22 -16.45 -45.88
N GLU A 61 3.16 -15.86 -47.08
CA GLU A 61 2.54 -14.56 -47.43
C GLU A 61 1.50 -14.86 -48.53
N PRO A 62 0.67 -13.90 -49.00
CA PRO A 62 -0.15 -12.92 -48.30
C PRO A 62 -1.61 -12.93 -48.85
N GLY A 63 -2.54 -12.18 -48.24
CA GLY A 63 -3.94 -12.18 -48.72
C GLY A 63 -4.84 -11.05 -48.22
N ASN A 64 -4.68 -9.88 -48.86
CA ASN A 64 -5.71 -8.95 -49.35
C ASN A 64 -6.90 -8.43 -48.50
N SER A 65 -7.09 -7.12 -48.73
CA SER A 65 -8.35 -6.40 -48.98
C SER A 65 -9.11 -5.74 -47.83
N LEU A 66 -8.73 -4.46 -47.68
CA LEU A 66 -9.56 -3.27 -47.45
C LEU A 66 -11.06 -3.38 -47.78
N VAL A 67 -11.90 -2.98 -46.82
CA VAL A 67 -13.20 -2.31 -47.04
C VAL A 67 -13.39 -1.26 -45.92
N PRO A 68 -13.62 0.03 -46.22
CA PRO A 68 -14.02 1.00 -45.21
C PRO A 68 -15.55 1.08 -45.13
N LEU A 69 -16.11 0.94 -43.93
CA LEU A 69 -17.51 1.27 -43.65
C LEU A 69 -17.55 2.63 -42.93
N GLU A 70 -17.82 3.69 -43.68
CA GLU A 70 -18.20 4.98 -43.13
C GLU A 70 -19.56 4.86 -42.44
N THR A 71 -19.60 5.11 -41.13
CA THR A 71 -20.86 5.39 -40.43
C THR A 71 -20.73 6.74 -39.72
N SER A 72 -21.26 7.77 -40.36
CA SER A 72 -21.42 9.10 -39.79
C SER A 72 -22.53 9.12 -38.75
N VAL A 73 -22.21 9.45 -37.49
CA VAL A 73 -23.19 9.71 -36.42
C VAL A 73 -23.26 11.22 -36.17
N PRO A 74 -24.47 11.82 -36.03
CA PRO A 74 -24.62 13.27 -35.91
C PRO A 74 -24.24 13.81 -34.53
N ALA A 75 -23.64 15.00 -34.57
CA ALA A 75 -23.18 15.79 -33.43
C ALA A 75 -24.30 16.10 -32.42
N ARG A 76 -24.06 15.79 -31.13
CA ARG A 76 -24.87 16.28 -30.01
C ARG A 76 -24.41 17.67 -29.58
N LYS A 77 -25.36 18.60 -29.54
CA LYS A 77 -25.20 19.98 -29.03
C LYS A 77 -24.85 19.96 -27.54
N SER A 78 -23.75 20.62 -27.21
CA SER A 78 -23.29 20.96 -25.86
C SER A 78 -24.11 22.13 -25.29
N TYR A 79 -24.60 21.97 -24.06
CA TYR A 79 -25.21 23.05 -23.27
C TYR A 79 -24.18 23.60 -22.27
N PRO A 80 -24.04 24.94 -22.11
CA PRO A 80 -23.18 25.53 -21.10
C PRO A 80 -23.85 25.49 -19.70
N MET A 81 -23.13 24.94 -18.73
CA MET A 81 -23.45 25.06 -17.30
C MET A 81 -23.13 26.48 -16.82
N GLN A 82 -24.14 27.18 -16.30
CA GLN A 82 -23.98 28.48 -15.64
C GLN A 82 -23.52 28.29 -14.20
N ALA A 83 -22.38 28.90 -13.85
CA ALA A 83 -21.92 29.06 -12.49
C ALA A 83 -22.78 30.10 -11.75
N THR A 84 -23.36 29.72 -10.60
CA THR A 84 -24.02 30.67 -9.71
C THR A 84 -23.17 30.92 -8.47
N THR A 85 -22.61 32.12 -8.40
CA THR A 85 -21.95 32.70 -7.24
C THR A 85 -23.02 33.14 -6.24
N ARG A 86 -22.98 32.65 -5.00
CA ARG A 86 -23.71 33.27 -3.88
C ARG A 86 -22.73 33.65 -2.77
N LEU A 87 -22.52 34.96 -2.67
CA LEU A 87 -22.05 35.65 -1.47
C LEU A 87 -23.23 35.78 -0.49
N ALA A 88 -23.02 35.42 0.77
CA ALA A 88 -23.83 35.94 1.86
C ALA A 88 -22.99 36.02 3.14
N SER A 89 -22.71 37.26 3.53
CA SER A 89 -22.18 37.66 4.83
C SER A 89 -23.30 37.61 5.87
N GLY A 90 -22.99 37.21 7.10
CA GLY A 90 -23.93 37.28 8.23
C GLY A 90 -23.25 37.06 9.57
N LEU A 91 -22.87 38.17 10.22
CA LEU A 91 -22.49 38.25 11.64
C LEU A 91 -23.71 37.99 12.54
N ALA A 92 -23.56 37.23 13.63
CA ALA A 92 -23.80 37.69 15.01
C ALA A 92 -23.98 36.54 16.04
N ARG A 93 -23.24 36.70 17.15
CA ARG A 93 -23.61 36.46 18.58
C ARG A 93 -24.05 35.07 19.08
N SER A 94 -23.15 34.49 19.89
CA SER A 94 -23.39 33.74 21.15
C SER A 94 -24.30 34.53 22.15
N PRO A 95 -24.86 33.93 23.24
CA PRO A 95 -24.28 32.85 24.05
C PRO A 95 -25.24 31.86 24.76
N ALA A 96 -24.60 30.98 25.54
CA ALA A 96 -25.03 30.42 26.84
C ALA A 96 -25.43 28.93 26.92
N SER A 97 -24.62 28.26 27.75
CA SER A 97 -24.74 27.00 28.47
C SER A 97 -26.12 26.38 28.69
N LEU A 98 -26.15 25.05 28.62
CA LEU A 98 -26.87 24.25 29.62
C LEU A 98 -26.19 22.89 29.79
N VAL A 99 -25.65 22.67 30.99
CA VAL A 99 -25.13 21.40 31.49
C VAL A 99 -26.33 20.57 31.93
N GLN A 100 -26.52 19.38 31.35
CA GLN A 100 -27.39 18.35 31.90
C GLN A 100 -26.54 17.16 32.33
N THR A 101 -26.35 17.06 33.64
CA THR A 101 -25.89 15.86 34.33
C THR A 101 -27.08 14.92 34.48
N ALA A 102 -27.04 13.76 33.82
CA ALA A 102 -27.94 12.66 34.11
C ALA A 102 -27.17 11.59 34.89
N SER A 103 -27.48 11.51 36.19
CA SER A 103 -27.09 10.42 37.07
C SER A 103 -27.96 9.19 36.77
N PHE A 104 -27.35 8.06 36.44
CA PHE A 104 -28.03 6.76 36.46
C PHE A 104 -27.43 5.91 37.58
N SER A 105 -28.25 5.60 38.58
CA SER A 105 -27.96 4.67 39.67
C SER A 105 -28.95 3.51 39.62
N GLY A 106 -28.42 2.28 39.79
CA GLY A 106 -29.15 1.08 40.22
C GLY A 106 -30.05 0.44 39.14
N MET A 107 -30.14 -0.87 38.98
CA MET A 107 -30.11 -1.93 39.99
C MET A 107 -29.69 -3.28 39.39
N ASP A 108 -29.02 -4.09 40.21
CA ASP A 108 -28.82 -5.53 40.06
C ASP A 108 -30.14 -6.31 40.04
N GLY A 109 -30.15 -7.41 39.29
CA GLY A 109 -31.17 -8.45 39.37
C GLY A 109 -30.82 -9.65 38.48
N PRO A 110 -30.37 -10.79 39.03
CA PRO A 110 -30.10 -11.99 38.25
C PRO A 110 -31.41 -12.70 37.92
N ARG A 111 -31.73 -12.81 36.62
CA ARG A 111 -32.87 -13.60 36.13
C ARG A 111 -32.34 -14.93 35.59
N SER A 112 -32.55 -15.98 36.39
CA SER A 112 -32.40 -17.38 36.00
C SER A 112 -33.26 -17.70 34.77
N VAL A 113 -32.65 -18.28 33.75
CA VAL A 113 -33.31 -18.83 32.55
C VAL A 113 -33.31 -20.35 32.65
N PRO A 114 -34.45 -21.04 32.44
CA PRO A 114 -34.49 -22.48 32.43
C PRO A 114 -33.97 -23.06 31.10
N GLU A 115 -33.35 -24.21 31.26
CA GLU A 115 -32.87 -25.16 30.27
C GLU A 115 -34.04 -25.81 29.50
N ASN A 116 -33.75 -26.22 28.25
CA ASN A 116 -34.58 -26.99 27.31
C ASN A 116 -35.69 -26.27 26.51
N ALA A 117 -35.40 -26.04 25.22
CA ALA A 117 -36.27 -26.47 24.13
C ALA A 117 -35.48 -26.54 22.81
N SER A 118 -35.32 -27.75 22.29
CA SER A 118 -34.89 -28.01 20.91
C SER A 118 -35.95 -27.47 19.94
N ALA A 119 -35.57 -26.54 19.07
CA ALA A 119 -36.42 -26.01 18.01
C ALA A 119 -35.77 -26.21 16.63
N PRO A 120 -36.56 -26.23 15.54
CA PRO A 120 -36.13 -26.68 14.22
C PRO A 120 -35.17 -25.68 13.55
N ARG A 121 -34.28 -26.18 12.70
CA ARG A 121 -33.40 -25.37 11.84
C ARG A 121 -34.24 -24.55 10.86
N GLU A 122 -34.50 -23.31 11.24
CA GLU A 122 -35.04 -22.28 10.37
C GLU A 122 -33.92 -21.72 9.50
N SER A 123 -34.07 -21.89 8.19
CA SER A 123 -33.15 -21.40 7.16
C SER A 123 -33.04 -19.88 7.24
N VAL A 124 -31.87 -19.40 7.66
CA VAL A 124 -31.53 -17.97 7.73
C VAL A 124 -31.61 -17.37 6.32
N PRO A 125 -32.50 -16.40 6.06
CA PRO A 125 -32.48 -15.68 4.80
C PRO A 125 -31.17 -14.89 4.70
N SER A 126 -30.45 -15.10 3.60
CA SER A 126 -29.27 -14.35 3.21
C SER A 126 -29.64 -12.87 3.10
N SER A 127 -29.57 -12.16 4.22
CA SER A 127 -29.73 -10.72 4.28
C SER A 127 -28.50 -10.15 3.61
N GLY A 128 -28.69 -9.58 2.41
CA GLY A 128 -27.64 -8.87 1.72
C GLY A 128 -26.98 -7.90 2.69
N VAL A 129 -25.68 -8.12 2.94
CA VAL A 129 -24.84 -7.17 3.65
C VAL A 129 -24.76 -5.94 2.76
N SER A 130 -25.71 -5.02 2.93
CA SER A 130 -25.54 -3.64 2.50
C SER A 130 -24.34 -3.13 3.28
N LEU A 131 -23.18 -3.08 2.62
CA LEU A 131 -22.03 -2.35 3.13
C LEU A 131 -22.57 -0.97 3.54
N PRO A 132 -22.41 -0.55 4.80
CA PRO A 132 -22.86 0.78 5.20
C PRO A 132 -22.20 1.75 4.25
N SER A 133 -23.02 2.41 3.43
CA SER A 133 -22.58 3.55 2.65
C SER A 133 -21.87 4.44 3.64
N THR A 134 -20.55 4.57 3.48
CA THR A 134 -19.72 5.49 4.25
C THR A 134 -20.25 6.87 3.94
N SER A 135 -21.29 7.29 4.66
CA SER A 135 -21.59 8.71 4.83
C SER A 135 -20.30 9.26 5.39
N LEU A 136 -19.52 9.89 4.50
CA LEU A 136 -18.32 10.61 4.87
C LEU A 136 -18.71 11.50 6.05
N ASP A 137 -18.28 11.11 7.25
CA ASP A 137 -18.38 11.94 8.43
C ASP A 137 -17.57 13.20 8.13
N SER A 138 -18.30 14.19 7.62
CA SER A 138 -17.77 15.48 7.28
C SER A 138 -17.71 16.22 8.59
N ALA A 139 -16.51 16.65 8.98
CA ALA A 139 -16.36 17.44 10.17
C ALA A 139 -17.07 18.79 10.01
N ALA A 140 -17.23 19.54 11.10
CA ALA A 140 -17.97 20.82 11.11
C ALA A 140 -17.46 21.86 10.09
N ASP A 141 -16.24 21.69 9.59
CA ASP A 141 -15.62 22.51 8.54
C ASP A 141 -15.86 22.00 7.10
N GLY A 142 -16.71 20.98 6.91
CA GLY A 142 -17.04 20.42 5.60
C GLY A 142 -15.94 19.57 4.97
N LEU A 143 -14.82 19.36 5.67
CA LEU A 143 -13.76 18.45 5.24
C LEU A 143 -14.07 17.02 5.71
N PRO A 144 -13.64 15.98 4.96
CA PRO A 144 -13.70 14.62 5.47
C PRO A 144 -12.96 14.55 6.81
N SER A 145 -13.47 13.75 7.75
CA SER A 145 -12.83 13.51 9.06
C SER A 145 -11.36 13.07 8.93
N SER A 146 -11.01 12.40 7.83
CA SER A 146 -9.65 11.99 7.47
C SER A 146 -8.80 13.08 6.76
N GLY A 147 -9.36 14.24 6.46
CA GLY A 147 -8.67 15.33 5.76
C GLY A 147 -7.74 16.14 6.68
N LEU A 148 -6.54 16.48 6.18
CA LEU A 148 -5.64 17.43 6.86
C LEU A 148 -6.07 18.88 6.57
N ARG A 149 -5.92 19.75 7.56
CA ARG A 149 -6.17 21.19 7.49
C ARG A 149 -4.94 21.88 6.93
N CYS A 150 -4.93 22.02 5.61
CA CYS A 150 -3.87 22.70 4.89
C CYS A 150 -4.25 24.14 4.54
N SER A 151 -3.26 25.04 4.59
CA SER A 151 -3.37 26.40 4.08
C SER A 151 -2.40 26.59 2.91
N ARG A 152 -2.74 27.44 1.94
CA ARG A 152 -1.83 27.74 0.83
C ARG A 152 -0.91 28.88 1.25
N ALA A 153 0.39 28.63 1.32
CA ALA A 153 1.41 29.61 1.67
C ALA A 153 2.65 29.42 0.79
N GLY A 154 3.23 30.51 0.28
CA GLY A 154 4.48 30.47 -0.49
C GLY A 154 4.46 29.58 -1.74
N GLY A 155 3.30 29.41 -2.39
CA GLY A 155 3.16 28.55 -3.57
C GLY A 155 2.95 27.05 -3.28
N GLY A 156 3.02 26.64 -2.01
CA GLY A 156 2.76 25.27 -1.57
C GLY A 156 1.56 25.14 -0.63
N PHE A 157 1.28 23.90 -0.22
CA PHE A 157 0.33 23.61 0.87
C PHE A 157 1.11 23.41 2.16
N GLN A 158 0.79 24.22 3.18
CA GLN A 158 1.31 24.10 4.53
C GLN A 158 0.22 23.52 5.43
N CYS A 159 0.44 22.29 5.86
CA CYS A 159 -0.54 21.50 6.61
C CYS A 159 -0.19 21.35 8.10
N GLY A 160 0.68 22.21 8.64
CA GLY A 160 1.17 22.07 10.01
C GLY A 160 2.43 22.88 10.33
N THR A 161 3.09 22.55 11.44
CA THR A 161 4.36 23.18 11.88
C THR A 161 5.61 22.53 11.28
N CYS A 162 5.48 21.34 10.70
CA CYS A 162 6.56 20.60 10.06
C CYS A 162 6.08 19.98 8.74
N GLN A 163 7.02 19.67 7.86
CA GLN A 163 6.79 18.94 6.62
C GLN A 163 7.58 17.62 6.58
N LYS A 164 8.72 17.57 7.26
CA LYS A 164 9.62 16.42 7.37
C LYS A 164 10.22 16.33 8.78
N ASP A 165 10.78 15.19 9.13
CA ASP A 165 11.32 14.97 10.48
C ASP A 165 12.48 15.93 10.83
N SER A 166 13.27 16.33 9.83
CA SER A 166 14.36 17.29 10.06
C SER A 166 13.89 18.70 10.47
N ASP A 167 12.60 19.00 10.33
CA ASP A 167 12.02 20.26 10.80
C ASP A 167 11.76 20.24 12.31
N CYS A 168 11.81 19.05 12.93
CA CYS A 168 11.52 18.84 14.33
C CYS A 168 12.78 18.85 15.21
N PRO A 169 12.68 19.26 16.48
CA PRO A 169 13.77 19.12 17.44
C PRO A 169 14.21 17.65 17.59
N ALA A 170 15.47 17.44 18.02
CA ALA A 170 16.00 16.09 18.24
C ALA A 170 15.10 15.26 19.18
N GLY A 171 14.86 14.01 18.81
CA GLY A 171 13.96 13.09 19.52
C GLY A 171 12.49 13.17 19.09
N ARG A 172 12.10 14.13 18.24
CA ARG A 172 10.73 14.26 17.73
C ARG A 172 10.66 13.96 16.24
N GLY A 173 9.48 13.52 15.78
CA GLY A 173 9.17 13.29 14.37
C GLY A 173 8.00 14.15 13.91
N CYS A 174 7.94 14.39 12.60
CA CYS A 174 6.83 15.09 11.98
C CYS A 174 5.68 14.11 11.73
N VAL A 175 4.62 14.24 12.52
CA VAL A 175 3.50 13.30 12.53
C VAL A 175 2.23 14.00 12.09
N ALA A 176 1.41 13.32 11.30
CA ALA A 176 0.04 13.76 11.01
C ALA A 176 -0.84 13.59 12.26
N ASN A 177 -0.98 14.65 13.06
CA ASN A 177 -1.90 14.68 14.19
C ASN A 177 -3.34 14.76 13.66
N ARG A 178 -4.08 13.64 13.78
CA ARG A 178 -5.45 13.51 13.28
C ARG A 178 -6.46 14.28 14.13
N GLU A 179 -6.19 14.50 15.41
CA GLU A 179 -7.07 15.27 16.29
C GLU A 179 -7.07 16.75 15.90
N THR A 180 -5.88 17.32 15.69
CA THR A 180 -5.73 18.71 15.24
C THR A 180 -5.85 18.86 13.72
N ARG A 181 -5.81 17.72 13.01
CA ARG A 181 -5.76 17.60 11.54
C ARG A 181 -4.59 18.36 10.95
N ARG A 182 -3.41 18.31 11.58
CA ARG A 182 -2.20 19.04 11.14
C ARG A 182 -0.95 18.17 11.30
N PHE A 183 0.12 18.50 10.57
CA PHE A 183 1.44 17.95 10.85
C PHE A 183 2.10 18.68 12.02
N GLU A 184 2.54 17.93 13.01
CA GLU A 184 3.10 18.45 14.25
C GLU A 184 4.34 17.67 14.67
N CYS A 185 5.27 18.36 15.33
CA CYS A 185 6.46 17.72 15.88
C CYS A 185 6.12 17.06 17.22
N LEU A 186 5.94 15.74 17.20
CA LEU A 186 5.57 14.93 18.35
C LEU A 186 6.71 14.00 18.76
N ASP A 187 6.77 13.71 20.06
CA ASP A 187 7.61 12.66 20.63
C ASP A 187 6.78 11.37 20.77
N SER A 188 7.44 10.24 21.02
CA SER A 188 6.75 9.00 21.39
C SER A 188 6.11 9.13 22.76
N GLU A 189 4.82 8.81 22.85
CA GLU A 189 4.08 8.76 24.13
C GLU A 189 4.28 7.43 24.86
N CYS A 190 4.66 6.39 24.12
CA CYS A 190 4.76 5.02 24.61
C CYS A 190 5.85 4.25 23.85
N GLU A 191 6.29 3.15 24.43
CA GLU A 191 7.18 2.19 23.75
C GLU A 191 6.48 0.84 23.58
N GLU A 192 5.67 0.46 24.57
CA GLU A 192 4.85 -0.75 24.59
C GLU A 192 3.44 -0.46 25.11
N ASP A 193 2.52 -1.40 24.90
CA ASP A 193 1.10 -1.24 25.25
C ASP A 193 0.89 -0.93 26.75
N GLY A 194 1.77 -1.46 27.62
CA GLY A 194 1.73 -1.21 29.07
C GLY A 194 2.03 0.24 29.50
N HIS A 195 2.58 1.08 28.62
CA HIS A 195 2.77 2.51 28.89
C HIS A 195 1.47 3.32 28.70
N CYS A 196 0.44 2.73 28.10
CA CYS A 196 -0.82 3.38 27.82
C CYS A 196 -1.87 3.12 28.91
N PHE A 197 -2.83 4.04 29.05
CA PHE A 197 -3.97 3.84 29.95
C PHE A 197 -4.87 2.68 29.49
N PRO A 198 -5.63 2.04 30.40
CA PRO A 198 -6.57 0.98 30.03
C PRO A 198 -7.52 1.39 28.88
N GLY A 199 -7.64 0.53 27.87
CA GLY A 199 -8.42 0.81 26.65
C GLY A 199 -7.64 1.52 25.55
N LEU A 200 -6.35 1.81 25.76
CA LEU A 200 -5.43 2.34 24.76
C LEU A 200 -4.30 1.33 24.49
N VAL A 201 -3.76 1.34 23.27
CA VAL A 201 -2.64 0.52 22.82
C VAL A 201 -1.55 1.38 22.21
N CYS A 202 -0.29 0.97 22.36
CA CYS A 202 0.84 1.68 21.83
C CYS A 202 1.04 1.30 20.36
N ARG A 203 0.87 2.27 19.47
CA ARG A 203 0.97 2.03 18.02
C ARG A 203 1.88 3.04 17.37
N ARG A 204 2.61 2.58 16.35
CA ARG A 204 3.42 3.48 15.52
C ARG A 204 2.48 4.34 14.69
N VAL A 205 2.85 5.61 14.53
CA VAL A 205 2.15 6.55 13.67
C VAL A 205 2.95 6.70 12.37
N SER A 206 2.26 6.66 11.24
CA SER A 206 2.87 6.71 9.91
C SER A 206 3.63 8.03 9.75
N ARG A 207 4.92 7.94 9.40
CA ARG A 207 5.76 9.06 9.00
C ARG A 207 6.06 8.96 7.51
N TRP A 208 6.42 10.10 6.94
CA TRP A 208 6.84 10.15 5.55
C TRP A 208 8.24 9.56 5.34
N ASP A 209 9.14 9.71 6.31
CA ASP A 209 10.49 9.14 6.30
C ASP A 209 10.67 8.15 7.46
N SER A 210 11.32 7.01 7.22
CA SER A 210 11.27 5.84 8.09
C SER A 210 12.28 5.83 9.25
N SER A 211 13.00 6.92 9.53
CA SER A 211 14.19 6.87 10.39
C SER A 211 13.98 6.74 11.92
N SER A 212 13.00 7.43 12.52
CA SER A 212 12.74 7.44 13.98
C SER A 212 11.31 7.05 14.36
N VAL A 213 11.09 5.87 14.93
CA VAL A 213 9.74 5.36 15.24
C VAL A 213 9.03 6.22 16.29
N ILE A 214 8.03 7.01 15.89
CA ILE A 214 7.12 7.68 16.82
C ILE A 214 5.93 6.76 17.13
N ARG A 215 5.63 6.58 18.41
CA ARG A 215 4.49 5.79 18.88
C ARG A 215 3.54 6.61 19.73
N ARG A 216 2.25 6.35 19.61
CA ARG A 216 1.18 7.03 20.36
C ARG A 216 0.25 6.03 21.01
N CYS A 217 -0.34 6.43 22.13
CA CYS A 217 -1.40 5.66 22.76
C CYS A 217 -2.71 5.93 22.02
N VAL A 218 -3.17 4.97 21.24
CA VAL A 218 -4.41 5.06 20.45
C VAL A 218 -5.50 4.17 21.03
N PRO A 219 -6.79 4.49 20.84
CA PRO A 219 -7.88 3.63 21.30
C PRO A 219 -7.71 2.21 20.77
N MET A 220 -7.89 1.24 21.68
CA MET A 220 -7.98 -0.17 21.30
C MET A 220 -9.11 -0.34 20.29
N GLY A 221 -8.83 -1.14 19.27
CA GLY A 221 -9.79 -1.40 18.22
C GLY A 221 -10.84 -2.45 18.57
N LEU A 222 -11.87 -2.51 17.74
CA LEU A 222 -12.95 -3.49 17.86
C LEU A 222 -12.81 -4.65 16.87
N ARG A 223 -11.90 -4.55 15.90
CA ARG A 223 -11.74 -5.54 14.83
C ARG A 223 -11.04 -6.81 15.30
N ARG A 224 -11.61 -7.95 14.94
CA ARG A 224 -11.09 -9.29 15.25
C ARG A 224 -10.05 -9.73 14.22
N GLU A 225 -9.34 -10.78 14.55
CA GLU A 225 -8.41 -11.44 13.62
C GLU A 225 -9.09 -11.72 12.25
N GLY A 226 -8.38 -11.40 11.18
CA GLY A 226 -8.84 -11.57 9.80
C GLY A 226 -9.77 -10.47 9.29
N GLU A 227 -10.35 -9.63 10.15
CA GLU A 227 -11.19 -8.51 9.73
C GLU A 227 -10.37 -7.37 9.12
N THR A 228 -11.01 -6.57 8.26
CA THR A 228 -10.39 -5.38 7.67
C THR A 228 -10.15 -4.31 8.72
N CYS A 229 -8.98 -3.67 8.67
CA CYS A 229 -8.60 -2.56 9.52
C CYS A 229 -8.07 -1.37 8.72
N ASP A 230 -8.12 -0.20 9.33
CA ASP A 230 -7.52 1.02 8.81
C ASP A 230 -6.05 1.06 9.22
N THR A 231 -5.13 1.08 8.25
CA THR A 231 -3.68 1.17 8.50
C THR A 231 -3.28 2.48 9.18
N GLN A 232 -4.15 3.48 9.10
CA GLN A 232 -4.03 4.73 9.84
C GLN A 232 -5.15 4.69 10.87
N PHE A 233 -4.83 4.63 12.16
CA PHE A 233 -5.79 4.47 13.26
C PHE A 233 -6.80 5.65 13.35
N VAL A 234 -7.77 5.72 12.44
CA VAL A 234 -8.76 6.81 12.38
C VAL A 234 -9.81 6.67 13.48
N SER A 235 -10.14 5.43 13.86
CA SER A 235 -11.16 5.16 14.88
C SER A 235 -10.97 3.78 15.52
N ALA A 236 -11.55 3.58 16.71
CA ALA A 236 -11.64 2.26 17.33
C ALA A 236 -12.40 1.25 16.45
N ALA A 237 -13.39 1.71 15.68
CA ALA A 237 -14.14 0.85 14.75
C ALA A 237 -13.29 0.39 13.55
N GLY A 238 -12.21 1.10 13.21
CA GLY A 238 -11.26 0.73 12.17
C GLY A 238 -10.01 0.01 12.68
N ALA A 239 -9.74 0.05 14.00
CA ALA A 239 -8.54 -0.52 14.59
C ALA A 239 -8.74 -1.99 15.01
N CYS A 240 -7.62 -2.70 15.19
CA CYS A 240 -7.59 -4.07 15.70
C CYS A 240 -7.69 -4.14 17.24
N GLN A 241 -8.27 -5.22 17.73
CA GLN A 241 -8.33 -5.54 19.16
C GLN A 241 -6.93 -5.66 19.79
N GLU A 242 -6.88 -5.63 21.12
CA GLU A 242 -5.66 -5.87 21.89
C GLU A 242 -4.97 -7.17 21.46
N GLY A 243 -3.65 -7.12 21.40
CA GLY A 243 -2.83 -8.25 20.96
C GLY A 243 -2.80 -8.47 19.44
N LEU A 244 -3.49 -7.65 18.64
CA LEU A 244 -3.46 -7.74 17.16
C LEU A 244 -2.82 -6.49 16.52
N LEU A 245 -2.23 -6.69 15.35
CA LEU A 245 -1.63 -5.64 14.51
C LEU A 245 -2.40 -5.49 13.19
N CYS A 246 -2.52 -4.26 12.70
CA CYS A 246 -3.12 -4.01 11.40
C CYS A 246 -2.06 -4.22 10.30
N HIS A 247 -1.98 -5.42 9.75
CA HIS A 247 -1.03 -5.77 8.70
C HIS A 247 -1.75 -5.88 7.35
N ARG A 248 -1.29 -5.10 6.36
CA ARG A 248 -1.92 -5.02 5.02
C ARG A 248 -3.44 -4.80 5.05
N GLY A 249 -3.91 -3.98 6.00
CA GLY A 249 -5.33 -3.68 6.17
C GLY A 249 -6.15 -4.84 6.72
N ARG A 250 -5.53 -5.85 7.34
CA ARG A 250 -6.20 -6.87 8.13
C ARG A 250 -5.62 -7.00 9.53
N CYS A 251 -6.45 -7.35 10.49
CA CYS A 251 -5.99 -7.63 11.84
C CYS A 251 -5.34 -9.00 11.90
N SER A 252 -4.08 -9.03 12.29
CA SER A 252 -3.21 -10.20 12.28
C SER A 252 -2.54 -10.41 13.62
N ILE A 253 -2.25 -11.67 13.93
CA ILE A 253 -1.50 -12.07 15.13
C ILE A 253 -0.04 -11.61 14.97
N PRO A 254 0.57 -10.92 15.95
CA PRO A 254 1.99 -10.59 15.93
C PRO A 254 2.87 -11.84 15.90
N CYS A 255 3.98 -11.80 15.17
CA CYS A 255 4.89 -12.93 15.01
C CYS A 255 6.36 -12.54 15.13
N ARG A 256 7.24 -13.54 15.16
CA ARG A 256 8.69 -13.36 15.16
C ARG A 256 9.25 -13.87 13.84
N LEU A 257 9.97 -13.02 13.10
CA LEU A 257 10.50 -13.36 11.78
C LEU A 257 11.43 -14.58 11.77
N GLU A 258 12.12 -14.83 12.89
CA GLU A 258 13.07 -15.94 13.08
C GLU A 258 12.39 -17.24 13.56
N ASP A 259 11.08 -17.22 13.82
CA ASP A 259 10.34 -18.33 14.43
C ASP A 259 9.10 -18.65 13.60
N GLU A 260 9.23 -19.60 12.67
CA GLU A 260 8.12 -20.06 11.83
C GLU A 260 6.94 -20.61 12.64
N ALA A 261 7.19 -21.15 13.83
CA ALA A 261 6.15 -21.67 14.72
C ALA A 261 5.38 -20.57 15.46
N SER A 262 5.80 -19.30 15.33
CA SER A 262 5.06 -18.17 15.89
C SER A 262 3.75 -17.88 15.14
N CYS A 263 3.56 -18.45 13.96
CA CYS A 263 2.32 -18.34 13.19
C CYS A 263 1.52 -19.65 13.14
N PRO A 264 0.18 -19.56 13.04
CA PRO A 264 -0.65 -20.74 12.79
C PRO A 264 -0.28 -21.42 11.48
N GLU A 265 -0.59 -22.71 11.36
CA GLU A 265 -0.36 -23.47 10.13
C GLU A 265 -0.99 -22.76 8.90
N GLY A 266 -0.25 -22.74 7.80
CA GLY A 266 -0.65 -22.05 6.56
C GLY A 266 -0.54 -20.52 6.58
N HIS A 267 0.06 -19.93 7.61
CA HIS A 267 0.39 -18.51 7.68
C HIS A 267 1.89 -18.28 7.57
N SER A 268 2.29 -17.17 6.96
CA SER A 268 3.68 -16.70 6.93
C SER A 268 3.84 -15.50 7.87
N CYS A 269 4.97 -15.45 8.57
CA CYS A 269 5.34 -14.27 9.34
C CYS A 269 5.94 -13.21 8.41
N GLU A 270 5.26 -12.07 8.27
CA GLU A 270 5.70 -11.00 7.38
C GLU A 270 6.06 -9.74 8.18
N ALA A 271 7.13 -9.07 7.79
CA ALA A 271 7.53 -7.80 8.39
C ALA A 271 6.64 -6.66 7.90
N SER A 272 6.31 -5.73 8.80
CA SER A 272 5.65 -4.47 8.46
C SER A 272 6.25 -3.32 9.26
N ASP A 273 5.86 -2.10 8.93
CA ASP A 273 6.23 -0.92 9.71
C ASP A 273 5.76 -1.03 11.17
N ASP A 274 4.60 -1.64 11.43
CA ASP A 274 4.05 -1.75 12.78
C ASP A 274 4.56 -2.97 13.57
N GLY A 275 5.43 -3.77 12.95
CA GLY A 275 5.93 -5.04 13.49
C GLY A 275 5.64 -6.21 12.56
N ALA A 276 6.20 -7.38 12.88
CA ALA A 276 5.92 -8.58 12.09
C ALA A 276 4.57 -9.19 12.51
N ALA A 277 3.78 -9.64 11.54
CA ALA A 277 2.47 -10.25 11.78
C ALA A 277 2.22 -11.44 10.86
N CYS A 278 1.43 -12.40 11.36
CA CYS A 278 1.00 -13.57 10.61
C CYS A 278 0.00 -13.19 9.54
N PHE A 279 0.29 -13.57 8.30
CA PHE A 279 -0.60 -13.35 7.17
C PHE A 279 -0.92 -14.69 6.51
N PRO A 280 -2.19 -14.94 6.13
CA PRO A 280 -2.57 -16.21 5.51
C PRO A 280 -1.88 -16.37 4.15
N ASP A 281 -1.19 -17.50 3.95
CA ASP A 281 -0.66 -17.88 2.65
C ASP A 281 -1.71 -18.68 1.90
N CYS A 282 -2.32 -18.06 0.89
CA CYS A 282 -3.36 -18.69 0.11
C CYS A 282 -2.89 -19.88 -0.72
N ARG A 283 -1.57 -20.10 -0.88
CA ARG A 283 -1.04 -21.31 -1.51
C ARG A 283 -1.20 -22.53 -0.60
N ALA A 284 -1.07 -22.32 0.71
CA ALA A 284 -1.23 -23.37 1.71
C ALA A 284 -2.71 -23.56 2.08
N LEU A 285 -3.43 -22.47 2.34
CA LEU A 285 -4.81 -22.52 2.83
C LEU A 285 -5.86 -22.59 1.71
N GLY A 286 -5.47 -22.30 0.46
CA GLY A 286 -6.41 -22.06 -0.62
C GLY A 286 -7.13 -20.72 -0.45
N CYS A 287 -8.08 -20.46 -1.35
CA CYS A 287 -8.87 -19.24 -1.34
C CYS A 287 -10.38 -19.53 -1.22
N PRO A 288 -11.12 -18.80 -0.37
CA PRO A 288 -12.54 -19.06 -0.16
C PRO A 288 -13.40 -18.59 -1.34
N GLY A 289 -14.49 -19.30 -1.62
CA GLY A 289 -15.53 -18.86 -2.55
C GLY A 289 -15.07 -18.75 -4.00
N GLY A 290 -14.20 -19.65 -4.46
CA GLY A 290 -13.71 -19.66 -5.85
C GLY A 290 -12.74 -18.52 -6.19
N GLN A 291 -12.29 -17.76 -5.19
CA GLN A 291 -11.20 -16.80 -5.36
C GLN A 291 -9.93 -17.51 -5.86
N ARG A 292 -9.08 -16.78 -6.60
CA ARG A 292 -7.80 -17.27 -7.09
C ARG A 292 -6.67 -16.73 -6.22
N CYS A 293 -5.79 -17.62 -5.77
CA CYS A 293 -4.54 -17.23 -5.15
C CYS A 293 -3.59 -16.73 -6.25
N LYS A 294 -3.17 -15.47 -6.18
CA LYS A 294 -2.27 -14.83 -7.15
C LYS A 294 -1.12 -14.15 -6.46
N SER A 295 0.04 -14.14 -7.10
CA SER A 295 1.18 -13.39 -6.58
C SER A 295 0.98 -11.90 -6.82
N VAL A 296 1.10 -11.11 -5.76
CA VAL A 296 1.01 -9.65 -5.76
C VAL A 296 2.38 -9.15 -5.29
N GLY A 297 3.18 -8.53 -6.16
CA GLY A 297 4.48 -7.96 -5.75
C GLY A 297 5.62 -8.97 -5.65
N GLY A 298 5.50 -10.12 -6.33
CA GLY A 298 6.60 -11.07 -6.57
C GLY A 298 6.93 -12.04 -5.44
N GLN A 299 6.54 -11.74 -4.19
CA GLN A 299 6.70 -12.64 -3.05
C GLN A 299 5.44 -12.77 -2.20
N GLU A 300 4.47 -11.87 -2.38
CA GLU A 300 3.22 -11.88 -1.64
C GLU A 300 2.16 -12.63 -2.43
N TYR A 301 1.27 -13.33 -1.74
CA TYR A 301 0.16 -14.04 -2.36
C TYR A 301 -1.15 -13.57 -1.73
N GLN A 302 -2.13 -13.26 -2.57
CA GLN A 302 -3.43 -12.77 -2.13
C GLN A 302 -4.55 -13.50 -2.83
N CYS A 303 -5.63 -13.76 -2.10
CA CYS A 303 -6.88 -14.23 -2.67
C CYS A 303 -7.61 -13.08 -3.38
N LEU A 304 -7.82 -13.25 -4.68
CA LEU A 304 -8.52 -12.30 -5.54
C LEU A 304 -9.81 -12.90 -6.06
N LYS A 305 -10.91 -12.15 -5.96
CA LYS A 305 -12.25 -12.53 -6.44
C LYS A 305 -12.30 -12.57 -7.96
N GLU A 306 -11.68 -11.58 -8.58
CA GLU A 306 -11.61 -11.46 -10.03
C GLU A 306 -10.17 -11.21 -10.41
N VAL A 307 -9.70 -11.94 -11.42
CA VAL A 307 -8.34 -11.81 -11.94
C VAL A 307 -8.40 -11.71 -13.45
N GLN A 308 -7.78 -10.66 -13.98
CA GLN A 308 -7.56 -10.48 -15.41
C GLN A 308 -6.07 -10.47 -15.71
N GLY A 309 -5.65 -11.21 -16.73
CA GLY A 309 -4.24 -11.39 -17.09
C GLY A 309 -3.58 -12.60 -16.42
N GLU A 310 -2.43 -13.00 -16.96
CA GLU A 310 -1.75 -14.26 -16.61
C GLU A 310 -0.35 -14.08 -15.99
N CYS A 311 0.21 -12.88 -15.99
CA CYS A 311 1.47 -12.62 -15.28
C CYS A 311 1.18 -12.41 -13.78
N PRO A 312 2.10 -12.74 -12.86
CA PRO A 312 3.47 -13.22 -13.11
C PRO A 312 3.58 -14.73 -13.38
N GLU A 313 2.49 -15.51 -13.32
CA GLU A 313 2.56 -16.96 -13.53
C GLU A 313 3.03 -17.32 -14.94
N THR A 314 2.62 -16.53 -15.93
CA THR A 314 3.22 -16.52 -17.26
C THR A 314 4.19 -15.33 -17.34
N PRO A 315 5.51 -15.56 -17.54
CA PRO A 315 6.46 -14.48 -17.62
C PRO A 315 6.20 -13.60 -18.86
N CYS A 316 6.45 -12.30 -18.72
CA CYS A 316 6.37 -11.36 -19.83
C CYS A 316 7.53 -11.56 -20.82
N ALA A 317 7.42 -10.96 -22.01
CA ALA A 317 8.49 -11.03 -23.00
C ALA A 317 9.77 -10.32 -22.50
N GLU A 318 10.90 -10.58 -23.17
CA GLU A 318 12.17 -9.92 -22.82
C GLU A 318 12.03 -8.39 -22.91
N GLY A 319 12.50 -7.69 -21.88
CA GLY A 319 12.39 -6.23 -21.75
C GLY A 319 11.02 -5.73 -21.25
N GLU A 320 10.09 -6.62 -20.94
CA GLU A 320 8.81 -6.31 -20.30
C GLU A 320 8.81 -6.68 -18.82
N ARG A 321 7.90 -6.08 -18.06
CA ARG A 321 7.59 -6.49 -16.70
C ARG A 321 6.10 -6.69 -16.51
N CYS A 322 5.75 -7.54 -15.55
CA CYS A 322 4.38 -7.66 -15.09
C CYS A 322 4.03 -6.46 -14.22
N ASN A 323 3.14 -5.61 -14.71
CA ASN A 323 2.45 -4.61 -13.92
C ASN A 323 1.17 -5.22 -13.34
N MET A 324 0.76 -4.70 -12.19
CA MET A 324 -0.45 -5.16 -11.52
C MET A 324 -1.19 -3.99 -10.90
N ARG A 325 -2.51 -4.11 -10.84
CA ARG A 325 -3.37 -3.20 -10.10
C ARG A 325 -4.38 -4.02 -9.32
N VAL A 326 -4.33 -3.94 -7.99
CA VAL A 326 -5.26 -4.63 -7.10
C VAL A 326 -6.16 -3.62 -6.41
N VAL A 327 -7.47 -3.76 -6.59
CA VAL A 327 -8.48 -2.87 -6.01
C VAL A 327 -9.66 -3.71 -5.52
N HIS A 328 -9.98 -3.61 -4.23
CA HIS A 328 -11.12 -4.32 -3.61
C HIS A 328 -11.16 -5.84 -3.89
N GLY A 329 -10.00 -6.50 -3.90
CA GLY A 329 -9.88 -7.94 -4.18
C GLY A 329 -10.03 -8.30 -5.67
N ARG A 330 -10.03 -7.32 -6.58
CA ARG A 330 -9.91 -7.52 -8.02
C ARG A 330 -8.49 -7.18 -8.46
N GLY A 331 -7.83 -8.07 -9.19
CA GLY A 331 -6.47 -7.83 -9.72
C GLY A 331 -6.46 -7.83 -11.24
N VAL A 332 -5.88 -6.79 -11.83
CA VAL A 332 -5.56 -6.76 -13.25
C VAL A 332 -4.06 -6.79 -13.41
N PHE A 333 -3.57 -7.74 -14.20
CA PHE A 333 -2.16 -8.00 -14.47
C PHE A 333 -1.90 -7.84 -15.96
N TRP A 334 -0.84 -7.15 -16.33
CA TRP A 334 -0.49 -6.96 -17.74
C TRP A 334 1.02 -6.80 -17.90
N CYS A 335 1.52 -7.25 -19.04
CA CYS A 335 2.90 -7.02 -19.43
C CYS A 335 3.05 -5.64 -20.07
N ALA A 336 4.09 -4.92 -19.69
CA ALA A 336 4.47 -3.69 -20.37
C ALA A 336 5.98 -3.55 -20.43
N ARG A 337 6.47 -2.96 -21.52
CA ARG A 337 7.88 -2.66 -21.71
C ARG A 337 8.42 -1.72 -20.65
N LEU A 338 9.63 -1.99 -20.18
CA LEU A 338 10.39 -1.06 -19.34
C LEU A 338 10.79 0.17 -20.14
N CYS A 339 10.86 1.32 -19.47
CA CYS A 339 11.25 2.58 -20.10
C CYS A 339 12.11 3.44 -19.17
N ASP A 340 12.86 4.36 -19.78
CA ASP A 340 13.65 5.37 -19.08
C ASP A 340 12.91 6.71 -19.19
N PRO A 341 12.43 7.30 -18.08
CA PRO A 341 11.66 8.54 -18.12
C PRO A 341 12.48 9.73 -18.65
N LEU A 342 13.82 9.63 -18.66
CA LEU A 342 14.73 10.65 -19.20
C LEU A 342 14.94 10.52 -20.71
N ARG A 343 14.50 9.42 -21.32
CA ARG A 343 14.68 9.13 -22.75
C ARG A 343 13.33 9.00 -23.43
N ALA A 344 12.96 10.02 -24.20
CA ALA A 344 11.67 10.07 -24.88
C ALA A 344 11.45 8.92 -25.87
N GLU A 345 12.54 8.36 -26.40
CA GLU A 345 12.56 7.25 -27.36
C GLU A 345 12.53 5.85 -26.71
N SER A 346 12.42 5.76 -25.38
CA SER A 346 12.39 4.47 -24.69
C SER A 346 11.11 3.66 -24.94
N CYS A 347 10.03 4.33 -25.37
CA CYS A 347 8.75 3.73 -25.74
C CYS A 347 8.45 3.91 -27.24
N ALA A 348 7.47 3.17 -27.75
CA ALA A 348 7.01 3.34 -29.13
C ALA A 348 6.35 4.72 -29.36
N ALA A 349 6.17 5.11 -30.62
CA ALA A 349 5.69 6.45 -30.98
C ALA A 349 4.31 6.83 -30.39
N ASN A 350 3.44 5.84 -30.20
CA ASN A 350 2.09 5.97 -29.63
C ASN A 350 2.04 5.62 -28.13
N GLU A 351 3.18 5.53 -27.48
CA GLU A 351 3.30 5.23 -26.06
C GLU A 351 3.90 6.42 -25.30
N ILE A 352 3.79 6.35 -23.97
CA ILE A 352 4.43 7.26 -23.04
C ILE A 352 5.08 6.45 -21.91
N CYS A 353 6.23 6.91 -21.45
CA CYS A 353 6.86 6.36 -20.26
C CYS A 353 6.16 6.90 -19.01
N GLY A 354 5.66 6.02 -18.15
CA GLY A 354 4.96 6.35 -16.91
C GLY A 354 5.26 5.36 -15.79
N ILE A 355 4.73 5.61 -14.60
CA ILE A 355 5.01 4.82 -13.39
C ILE A 355 4.29 3.46 -13.46
N GLY A 356 5.07 2.39 -13.58
CA GLY A 356 4.63 0.99 -13.55
C GLY A 356 4.23 0.45 -12.18
N GLY A 357 4.59 1.17 -11.11
CA GLY A 357 4.53 0.72 -9.71
C GLY A 357 5.91 0.31 -9.17
N GLY A 358 6.13 0.39 -7.86
CA GLY A 358 7.38 -0.04 -7.22
C GLY A 358 8.65 0.65 -7.77
N ALA A 359 8.59 1.96 -8.02
CA ALA A 359 9.69 2.81 -8.53
C ALA A 359 10.23 2.46 -9.94
N VAL A 360 9.54 1.63 -10.71
CA VAL A 360 9.93 1.30 -12.09
C VAL A 360 8.99 1.97 -13.08
N ASN A 361 9.53 2.42 -14.20
CA ASN A 361 8.77 3.03 -15.28
C ASN A 361 8.50 2.03 -16.40
N THR A 362 7.28 2.06 -16.93
CA THR A 362 6.84 1.22 -18.06
C THR A 362 6.12 2.05 -19.12
N CYS A 363 6.09 1.52 -20.34
CA CYS A 363 5.38 2.14 -21.45
C CYS A 363 3.86 1.90 -21.32
N TYR A 364 3.10 2.97 -21.55
CA TYR A 364 1.64 2.95 -21.63
C TYR A 364 1.19 3.52 -22.96
N ARG A 365 0.14 2.96 -23.56
CA ARG A 365 -0.47 3.57 -24.75
C ARG A 365 -0.98 4.97 -24.42
N ARG A 366 -0.61 5.95 -25.23
CA ARG A 366 -1.07 7.34 -25.10
C ARG A 366 -2.58 7.41 -25.29
N CYS A 367 -3.24 8.26 -24.51
CA CYS A 367 -4.67 8.52 -24.62
C CYS A 367 -4.98 10.01 -24.49
N ASP A 368 -6.17 10.41 -24.93
CA ASP A 368 -6.70 11.76 -24.74
C ASP A 368 -7.68 11.73 -23.57
N PRO A 369 -7.44 12.48 -22.46
CA PRO A 369 -8.37 12.51 -21.33
C PRO A 369 -9.75 13.07 -21.68
N MET A 370 -9.88 13.80 -22.80
CA MET A 370 -11.14 14.33 -23.29
C MET A 370 -11.92 13.32 -24.14
N ASP A 371 -11.29 12.21 -24.55
CA ASP A 371 -11.89 11.13 -25.31
C ASP A 371 -11.98 9.86 -24.45
N PRO A 372 -13.17 9.54 -23.91
CA PRO A 372 -13.34 8.38 -23.03
C PRO A 372 -13.07 7.05 -23.74
N ASP A 373 -13.16 7.00 -25.08
CA ASP A 373 -13.01 5.79 -25.87
C ASP A 373 -11.57 5.58 -26.36
N SER A 374 -10.66 6.54 -26.12
CA SER A 374 -9.27 6.50 -26.57
C SER A 374 -8.46 5.29 -26.06
N CYS A 375 -8.94 4.62 -25.01
CA CYS A 375 -8.34 3.42 -24.45
C CYS A 375 -9.04 2.10 -24.80
N GLY A 376 -10.18 2.14 -25.47
CA GLY A 376 -10.99 0.94 -25.70
C GLY A 376 -11.47 0.26 -24.41
N GLU A 377 -12.13 -0.89 -24.58
CA GLU A 377 -12.77 -1.61 -23.47
C GLU A 377 -11.78 -2.09 -22.41
N GLY A 378 -12.17 -2.02 -21.13
CA GLY A 378 -11.38 -2.51 -20.00
C GLY A 378 -10.16 -1.67 -19.63
N SER A 379 -9.99 -0.49 -20.22
CA SER A 379 -8.92 0.45 -19.87
C SER A 379 -9.47 1.85 -19.62
N THR A 380 -8.80 2.63 -18.78
CA THR A 380 -9.17 4.03 -18.50
C THR A 380 -7.98 4.93 -18.77
N CYS A 381 -8.25 6.08 -19.40
CA CYS A 381 -7.26 7.12 -19.57
C CYS A 381 -7.00 7.83 -18.24
N THR A 382 -5.77 7.75 -17.73
CA THR A 382 -5.37 8.38 -16.46
C THR A 382 -3.96 8.95 -16.58
N THR A 383 -3.62 9.88 -15.70
CA THR A 383 -2.25 10.38 -15.60
C THR A 383 -1.32 9.24 -15.20
N SER A 384 -0.26 9.03 -15.98
CA SER A 384 0.73 7.97 -15.74
C SER A 384 2.13 8.51 -15.43
N ALA A 385 2.39 9.79 -15.71
CA ALA A 385 3.64 10.45 -15.34
C ALA A 385 3.56 11.10 -13.96
N GLU A 386 4.70 11.18 -13.26
CA GLU A 386 4.84 11.83 -11.95
C GLU A 386 4.41 13.30 -11.96
N ASP A 387 4.63 13.98 -13.09
CA ASP A 387 4.27 15.39 -13.30
C ASP A 387 2.77 15.59 -13.63
N MET A 388 2.00 14.50 -13.71
CA MET A 388 0.59 14.49 -14.10
C MET A 388 0.31 15.12 -15.48
N SER A 389 1.33 15.33 -16.31
CA SER A 389 1.19 16.04 -17.59
C SER A 389 0.93 15.09 -18.77
N ARG A 390 1.06 13.77 -18.55
CA ARG A 390 0.96 12.75 -19.59
C ARG A 390 -0.08 11.69 -19.23
N TRP A 391 -0.85 11.29 -20.24
CA TRP A 391 -2.03 10.45 -20.10
C TRP A 391 -1.82 9.13 -20.81
N GLY A 392 -2.00 8.04 -20.06
CA GLY A 392 -1.81 6.67 -20.52
C GLY A 392 -3.01 5.80 -20.21
N CYS A 393 -3.24 4.79 -21.06
CA CYS A 393 -4.25 3.78 -20.82
C CYS A 393 -3.78 2.80 -19.75
N ILE A 394 -4.50 2.76 -18.64
CA ILE A 394 -4.28 1.76 -17.59
C ILE A 394 -5.47 0.80 -17.59
N PRO A 395 -5.23 -0.52 -17.65
CA PRO A 395 -6.29 -1.50 -17.47
C PRO A 395 -7.02 -1.26 -16.14
N HIS A 396 -8.35 -1.23 -16.18
CA HIS A 396 -9.17 -1.22 -14.97
C HIS A 396 -9.90 -2.56 -14.90
N GLY A 397 -10.10 -3.07 -13.68
CA GLY A 397 -10.92 -4.26 -13.52
C GLY A 397 -12.30 -3.94 -14.08
N SER A 398 -12.73 -4.70 -15.09
CA SER A 398 -14.01 -4.48 -15.77
C SER A 398 -15.10 -4.36 -14.71
N SER A 399 -15.69 -3.18 -14.59
CA SER A 399 -16.85 -2.97 -13.74
C SER A 399 -18.04 -3.48 -14.52
N GLY A 400 -18.15 -4.80 -14.68
CA GLY A 400 -19.39 -5.42 -15.13
C GLY A 400 -20.44 -5.12 -14.06
N LEU A 401 -21.19 -4.05 -14.27
CA LEU A 401 -22.42 -3.71 -13.55
C LEU A 401 -23.59 -4.41 -14.22
#